data_AF-A0A0S8I1X7-F1
#
_entry.id   AF-A0A0S8I1X7-F1
#
_cell.length_a   1.000
_cell.length_b   1.000
_cell.length_c   1.000
_cell.angle_alpha   90.00
_cell.angle_beta   90.00
_cell.angle_gamma   90.00
#
_symmetry.space_group_name_H-M   'P 1'
#
loop_
_entity.id
_entity.type
_entity.pdbx_description
1 polymer ?
#
loop_
_entity_poly.entity_id
_entity_poly.type
_entity_poly.pdbx_seq_one_letter_code
_entity_poly.pdbx_strand_id
1 'polypeptide(L)'
;MIWASILSTVLAKYGLQHAAHKNWLPKNHYQRKAIECLKKSDIAGAVDNNLVVLLKDPDYEEARIVRELILMSIDTESVNLDAAIRKNTTEIEILKKSLTAIKIKHTAFTIIHSAILPVIVIFPFFLAIILSTESRTGIFNNSIFMTIYLFLVFLVGFVYMKYHLFHEVKSPVIRYRETAETIRYKISVYQKEVNKMQSKLQEYTRLRENTYSDVRLKDAK
;
A
#
# COMPACT_ATOMS: atom_id res chain seq x y z
N MET A 1 -30.67 -52.29 -8.87
CA MET A 1 -30.75 -51.84 -7.45
C MET A 1 -29.83 -50.66 -7.13
N ILE A 2 -28.54 -50.68 -7.49
CA ILE A 2 -27.57 -49.61 -7.17
C ILE A 2 -27.95 -48.23 -7.75
N TRP A 3 -28.49 -48.19 -8.97
CA TRP A 3 -28.92 -46.93 -9.61
C TRP A 3 -30.06 -46.21 -8.87
N ALA A 4 -30.99 -46.96 -8.26
CA ALA A 4 -32.08 -46.39 -7.50
C ALA A 4 -31.61 -45.80 -6.15
N SER A 5 -30.59 -46.38 -5.52
CA SER A 5 -30.03 -45.85 -4.27
C SER A 5 -29.19 -44.59 -4.51
N ILE A 6 -28.45 -44.53 -5.62
CA ILE A 6 -27.70 -43.32 -6.02
C ILE A 6 -28.68 -42.19 -6.37
N LEU A 7 -29.73 -42.49 -7.14
CA LEU A 7 -30.74 -41.49 -7.51
C LEU A 7 -31.49 -40.97 -6.28
N SER A 8 -31.85 -41.83 -5.32
CA SER A 8 -32.51 -41.40 -4.08
C SER A 8 -31.59 -40.57 -3.18
N THR A 9 -30.29 -40.87 -3.09
CA THR A 9 -29.34 -40.05 -2.34
C THR A 9 -29.13 -38.69 -3.00
N VAL A 10 -29.07 -38.63 -4.32
CA VAL A 10 -28.95 -37.37 -5.07
C VAL A 10 -30.22 -36.53 -4.89
N LEU A 11 -31.40 -37.11 -5.06
CA LEU A 11 -32.68 -36.41 -4.85
C LEU A 11 -32.85 -35.93 -3.40
N ALA A 12 -32.46 -36.75 -2.42
CA ALA A 12 -32.49 -36.36 -1.01
C ALA A 12 -31.53 -35.19 -0.75
N LYS A 13 -30.32 -35.21 -1.31
CA LYS A 13 -29.33 -34.13 -1.14
C LYS A 13 -29.78 -32.83 -1.81
N TYR A 14 -30.29 -32.89 -3.04
CA TYR A 14 -30.82 -31.72 -3.75
C TYR A 14 -32.09 -31.18 -3.07
N GLY A 15 -32.99 -32.06 -2.64
CA GLY A 15 -34.20 -31.69 -1.89
C GLY A 15 -33.86 -31.03 -0.56
N LEU A 16 -32.87 -31.55 0.19
CA LEU A 16 -32.42 -30.97 1.44
C LEU A 16 -31.76 -29.60 1.24
N GLN A 17 -30.98 -29.42 0.16
CA GLN A 17 -30.41 -28.13 -0.20
C GLN A 17 -31.49 -27.12 -0.58
N HIS A 18 -32.50 -27.53 -1.34
CA HIS A 18 -33.62 -26.69 -1.71
C HIS A 18 -34.45 -26.27 -0.49
N ALA A 19 -34.74 -27.22 0.40
CA ALA A 19 -35.44 -26.96 1.67
C ALA A 19 -34.64 -26.03 2.59
N ALA A 20 -33.30 -26.14 2.62
CA ALA A 20 -32.45 -25.22 3.35
C ALA A 20 -32.49 -23.81 2.76
N HIS A 21 -32.47 -23.68 1.43
CA HIS A 21 -32.55 -22.38 0.75
C HIS A 21 -33.90 -21.69 0.93
N LYS A 22 -34.99 -22.48 1.05
CA LYS A 22 -36.34 -21.98 1.34
C LYS A 22 -36.61 -21.77 2.84
N ASN A 23 -35.60 -21.92 3.71
CA ASN A 23 -35.75 -21.80 5.17
C ASN A 23 -36.75 -22.79 5.78
N TRP A 24 -36.96 -23.97 5.18
CA TRP A 24 -37.98 -24.95 5.63
C TRP A 24 -37.50 -25.90 6.73
N LEU A 25 -36.19 -26.02 6.94
CA LEU A 25 -35.62 -26.86 7.99
C LEU A 25 -35.93 -26.33 9.42
N PRO A 26 -35.82 -27.19 10.45
CA PRO A 26 -36.04 -26.77 11.84
C PRO A 26 -34.96 -25.79 12.33
N LYS A 27 -35.32 -24.94 13.30
CA LYS A 27 -34.45 -23.89 13.84
C LYS A 27 -33.09 -24.42 14.32
N ASN A 28 -33.05 -25.60 14.96
CA ASN A 28 -31.82 -26.25 15.44
C ASN A 28 -30.79 -26.52 14.33
N HIS A 29 -31.25 -26.76 13.10
CA HIS A 29 -30.35 -26.99 11.96
C HIS A 29 -29.58 -25.71 11.59
N TYR A 30 -30.27 -24.58 11.53
CA TYR A 30 -29.65 -23.28 11.24
C TYR A 30 -28.79 -22.81 12.41
N GLN A 31 -29.20 -23.08 13.66
CA GLN A 31 -28.37 -22.80 14.83
C GLN A 31 -27.02 -23.54 14.76
N ARG A 32 -27.05 -24.83 14.44
CA ARG A 32 -25.82 -25.63 14.28
C ARG A 32 -24.95 -25.09 13.14
N LYS A 33 -25.55 -24.67 12.03
CA LYS A 33 -24.83 -24.04 10.91
C LYS A 33 -24.22 -22.69 11.30
N ALA A 34 -24.94 -21.84 12.04
CA ALA A 34 -24.42 -20.57 12.50
C ALA A 34 -23.16 -20.75 13.36
N ILE A 35 -23.19 -21.72 14.28
CA ILE A 35 -22.03 -22.09 15.11
C ILE A 35 -20.88 -22.65 14.23
N GLU A 36 -21.19 -23.46 13.23
CA GLU A 36 -20.17 -23.99 12.31
C GLU A 36 -19.50 -22.89 11.47
N CYS A 37 -20.29 -21.91 10.99
CA CYS A 37 -19.81 -20.73 10.30
C CYS A 37 -18.89 -19.89 11.22
N LEU A 38 -19.29 -19.65 12.48
CA LEU A 38 -18.44 -18.98 13.47
C LEU A 38 -17.10 -19.71 13.67
N LYS A 39 -17.13 -21.04 13.82
CA LYS A 39 -15.90 -21.86 13.95
C LYS A 39 -14.98 -21.76 12.74
N LYS A 40 -15.54 -21.51 11.55
CA LYS A 40 -14.81 -21.33 10.29
C LYS A 40 -14.46 -19.85 10.01
N SER A 41 -14.73 -18.94 10.94
CA SER A 41 -14.57 -17.49 10.76
C SER A 41 -15.41 -16.91 9.61
N ASP A 42 -16.48 -17.60 9.21
CA ASP A 42 -17.47 -17.12 8.25
C ASP A 42 -18.56 -16.33 9.00
N ILE A 43 -18.27 -15.05 9.24
CA ILE A 43 -19.14 -14.16 10.03
C ILE A 43 -20.45 -13.88 9.28
N ALA A 44 -20.39 -13.66 7.95
CA ALA A 44 -21.57 -13.39 7.14
C ALA A 44 -22.54 -14.59 7.16
N GLY A 45 -22.03 -15.80 6.93
CA GLY A 45 -22.83 -17.01 7.03
C GLY A 45 -23.38 -17.25 8.43
N ALA A 46 -22.64 -16.88 9.48
CA ALA A 46 -23.13 -16.96 10.85
C ALA A 46 -24.30 -16.01 11.10
N VAL A 47 -24.22 -14.76 10.64
CA VAL A 47 -25.32 -13.76 10.71
C VAL A 47 -26.56 -14.30 10.02
N ASP A 48 -26.43 -14.74 8.76
CA ASP A 48 -27.57 -15.20 7.95
C ASP A 48 -28.29 -16.40 8.60
N ASN A 49 -27.53 -17.41 9.05
CA ASN A 49 -28.13 -18.58 9.67
C ASN A 49 -28.75 -18.26 11.03
N ASN A 50 -28.13 -17.39 11.84
CA ASN A 50 -28.66 -16.98 13.14
C ASN A 50 -29.94 -16.15 12.99
N LEU A 51 -30.01 -15.30 11.97
CA LEU A 51 -31.21 -14.54 11.62
C LEU A 51 -32.39 -15.46 11.32
N VAL A 52 -32.18 -16.52 10.53
CA VAL A 52 -33.24 -17.50 10.24
C VAL A 52 -33.75 -18.19 11.51
N VAL A 53 -32.89 -18.44 12.50
CA VAL A 53 -33.30 -18.99 13.79
C VAL A 53 -34.18 -18.01 14.55
N LEU A 54 -33.74 -16.76 14.68
CA LEU A 54 -34.48 -15.71 15.39
C LEU A 54 -35.79 -15.33 14.70
N LEU A 55 -35.88 -15.44 13.37
CA LEU A 55 -37.14 -15.25 12.64
C LEU A 55 -38.16 -16.37 12.92
N LYS A 56 -37.68 -17.60 13.16
CA LYS A 56 -38.54 -18.75 13.50
C LYS A 56 -38.95 -18.76 14.97
N ASP A 57 -38.02 -18.40 15.86
CA ASP A 57 -38.23 -18.32 17.29
C ASP A 57 -37.42 -17.15 17.87
N PRO A 58 -38.06 -15.97 18.01
CA PRO A 58 -37.39 -14.77 18.48
C PRO A 58 -36.90 -14.82 19.93
N ASP A 59 -37.42 -15.74 20.74
CA ASP A 59 -37.09 -15.88 22.17
C ASP A 59 -36.12 -17.03 22.44
N TYR A 60 -35.58 -17.65 21.37
CA TYR A 60 -34.63 -18.74 21.49
C TYR A 60 -33.29 -18.26 22.07
N GLU A 61 -33.02 -18.65 23.32
CA GLU A 61 -31.90 -18.17 24.13
C GLU A 61 -30.55 -18.44 23.47
N GLU A 62 -30.34 -19.64 22.93
CA GLU A 62 -29.08 -20.02 22.31
C GLU A 62 -28.78 -19.20 21.05
N ALA A 63 -29.79 -18.79 20.28
CA ALA A 63 -29.59 -17.91 19.13
C ALA A 63 -29.25 -16.48 19.55
N ARG A 64 -29.77 -16.01 20.69
CA ARG A 64 -29.36 -14.74 21.28
C ARG A 64 -27.91 -14.78 21.74
N ILE A 65 -27.48 -15.86 22.39
CA ILE A 65 -26.07 -16.05 22.79
C ILE A 65 -25.16 -16.08 21.55
N VAL A 66 -25.53 -16.85 20.52
CA VAL A 66 -24.77 -16.89 19.25
C VAL A 66 -24.71 -15.53 18.57
N ARG A 67 -25.77 -14.71 18.64
CA ARG A 67 -25.76 -13.33 18.16
C ARG A 67 -24.71 -12.48 18.87
N GLU A 68 -24.62 -12.55 20.19
CA GLU A 68 -23.60 -11.81 20.95
C GLU A 68 -22.18 -12.27 20.57
N LEU A 69 -21.98 -13.57 20.36
CA LEU A 69 -20.70 -14.10 19.87
C LEU A 69 -20.36 -13.60 18.46
N ILE A 70 -21.35 -13.49 17.57
CA ILE A 70 -21.19 -12.89 16.24
C ILE A 70 -20.76 -11.42 16.37
N LEU A 71 -21.44 -10.64 17.22
CA LEU A 71 -21.12 -9.22 17.45
C LEU A 71 -19.69 -9.05 17.98
N MET A 72 -19.29 -9.85 18.98
CA MET A 72 -17.91 -9.84 19.50
C MET A 72 -16.89 -10.20 18.42
N SER A 73 -17.21 -11.16 17.55
CA SER A 73 -16.34 -11.53 16.44
C SER A 73 -16.20 -10.39 15.42
N ILE A 74 -17.29 -9.70 15.09
CA ILE A 74 -17.29 -8.53 14.21
C ILE A 74 -16.43 -7.42 14.80
N ASP A 75 -16.63 -7.10 16.08
CA ASP A 75 -15.91 -6.02 16.77
C ASP A 75 -14.40 -6.32 16.82
N THR A 76 -14.03 -7.57 17.14
CA THR A 76 -12.62 -8.00 17.17
C THR A 76 -11.96 -7.88 15.80
N GLU A 77 -12.62 -8.37 14.75
CA GLU A 77 -12.10 -8.28 13.39
C GLU A 77 -12.02 -6.83 12.89
N SER A 78 -12.98 -5.99 13.26
CA SER A 78 -12.98 -4.57 12.92
C SER A 78 -11.81 -3.83 13.55
N VAL A 79 -11.53 -4.07 14.84
CA VAL A 79 -10.37 -3.50 15.55
C VAL A 79 -9.06 -3.95 14.93
N ASN A 80 -8.95 -5.23 14.56
CA ASN A 80 -7.77 -5.77 13.89
C ASN A 80 -7.54 -5.11 12.52
N LEU A 81 -8.61 -4.95 11.73
CA LEU A 81 -8.55 -4.25 10.44
C LEU A 81 -8.15 -2.78 10.61
N ASP A 82 -8.72 -2.06 11.59
CA ASP A 82 -8.36 -0.67 11.87
C ASP A 82 -6.89 -0.53 12.27
N ALA A 83 -6.37 -1.44 13.10
CA ALA A 83 -4.95 -1.47 13.45
C ALA A 83 -4.07 -1.70 12.21
N ALA A 84 -4.45 -2.63 11.33
CA ALA A 84 -3.73 -2.91 10.09
C ALA A 84 -3.77 -1.73 9.10
N ILE A 85 -4.93 -1.09 8.95
CA ILE A 85 -5.09 0.12 8.13
C ILE A 85 -4.19 1.24 8.64
N ARG A 86 -4.18 1.50 9.95
CA ARG A 86 -3.31 2.52 10.56
C ARG A 86 -1.84 2.22 10.27
N LYS A 87 -1.40 0.99 10.50
CA LYS A 87 -0.01 0.56 10.22
C LYS A 87 0.38 0.82 8.77
N ASN A 88 -0.40 0.33 7.80
CA ASN A 88 -0.09 0.50 6.38
C ASN A 88 -0.15 1.98 5.96
N THR A 89 -1.06 2.76 6.53
CA THR A 89 -1.13 4.21 6.27
C THR A 89 0.13 4.92 6.76
N THR A 90 0.63 4.58 7.96
CA THR A 90 1.90 5.11 8.47
C THR A 90 3.09 4.71 7.59
N GLU A 91 3.15 3.45 7.11
CA GLU A 91 4.19 3.01 6.18
C GLU A 91 4.15 3.80 4.86
N ILE A 92 2.96 4.07 4.32
CA ILE A 92 2.79 4.92 3.14
C ILE A 92 3.31 6.34 3.40
N GLU A 93 3.03 6.95 4.55
CA GLU A 93 3.52 8.28 4.90
C GLU A 93 5.05 8.33 5.01
N ILE A 94 5.67 7.33 5.63
CA ILE A 94 7.13 7.20 5.72
C ILE A 94 7.73 7.11 4.31
N LEU A 95 7.16 6.26 3.46
CA LEU A 95 7.60 6.12 2.07
C LEU A 95 7.43 7.43 1.28
N LYS A 96 6.32 8.15 1.44
CA LYS A 96 6.11 9.47 0.82
C LYS A 96 7.15 10.48 1.28
N LYS A 97 7.49 10.53 2.57
CA LYS A 97 8.56 11.40 3.09
C LYS A 97 9.92 11.04 2.48
N SER A 98 10.25 9.76 2.37
CA SER A 98 11.48 9.30 1.74
C SER A 98 11.57 9.68 0.25
N LEU A 99 10.45 9.61 -0.47
CA LEU A 99 10.36 10.02 -1.87
C LEU A 99 10.60 11.53 -2.03
N THR A 100 10.06 12.36 -1.13
CA THR A 100 10.32 13.80 -1.12
C THR A 100 11.80 14.10 -0.85
N ALA A 101 12.42 13.41 0.10
CA ALA A 101 13.85 13.55 0.37
C ALA A 101 14.72 13.17 -0.83
N ILE A 102 14.38 12.08 -1.54
CA ILE A 102 15.05 11.68 -2.78
C ILE A 102 14.91 12.74 -3.86
N LYS A 103 13.71 13.32 -4.05
CA LYS A 103 13.49 14.41 -5.01
C LYS A 103 14.36 15.63 -4.70
N ILE A 104 14.42 16.05 -3.44
CA ILE A 104 15.25 17.18 -3.00
C ILE A 104 16.73 16.91 -3.29
N LYS A 105 17.24 15.73 -2.93
CA LYS A 105 18.63 15.33 -3.21
C LYS A 105 18.93 15.30 -4.71
N HIS A 106 18.01 14.77 -5.52
CA HIS A 106 18.13 14.74 -6.97
C HIS A 106 18.18 16.16 -7.55
N THR A 107 17.29 17.05 -7.13
CA THR A 107 17.27 18.45 -7.58
C THR A 107 18.54 19.18 -7.19
N ALA A 108 18.99 19.04 -5.94
CA ALA A 108 20.24 19.65 -5.46
C ALA A 108 21.45 19.14 -6.27
N PHE A 109 21.53 17.82 -6.48
CA PHE A 109 22.58 17.22 -7.31
C PHE A 109 22.58 17.78 -8.73
N THR A 110 21.39 17.91 -9.33
CA THR A 110 21.22 18.44 -10.69
C THR A 110 21.68 19.90 -10.77
N ILE A 111 21.25 20.76 -9.84
CA ILE A 111 21.64 22.18 -9.80
C ILE A 111 23.16 22.34 -9.62
N ILE A 112 23.75 21.58 -8.70
CA ILE A 112 25.20 21.64 -8.47
C ILE A 112 25.95 21.26 -9.75
N HIS A 113 25.54 20.18 -10.42
CA HIS A 113 26.24 19.70 -11.61
C HIS A 113 25.98 20.49 -12.89
N SER A 114 24.81 21.12 -13.02
CA SER A 114 24.42 21.85 -14.24
C SER A 114 24.73 23.34 -14.18
N ALA A 115 24.68 23.96 -13.00
CA ALA A 115 24.79 25.41 -12.85
C ALA A 115 26.04 25.84 -12.07
N ILE A 116 26.31 25.22 -10.91
CA ILE A 116 27.37 25.68 -10.02
C ILE A 116 28.74 25.18 -10.46
N LEU A 117 28.85 23.88 -10.78
CA LEU A 117 30.11 23.24 -11.15
C LEU A 117 30.76 23.88 -12.39
N PRO A 118 30.03 24.20 -13.47
CA PRO A 118 30.62 24.91 -14.62
C PRO A 118 31.14 26.30 -14.26
N VAL A 119 30.42 27.04 -13.42
CA VAL A 119 30.84 28.38 -12.98
C VAL A 119 32.11 28.31 -12.12
N ILE A 120 32.18 27.37 -11.19
CA ILE A 120 33.39 27.14 -10.37
C ILE A 120 34.60 26.76 -11.25
N VAL A 121 34.38 26.02 -12.33
CA VAL A 121 35.46 25.62 -13.25
C VAL A 121 35.90 26.78 -14.15
N ILE A 122 34.97 27.61 -14.61
CA ILE A 122 35.23 28.68 -15.59
C ILE A 122 35.70 29.98 -14.90
N PHE A 123 35.24 30.28 -13.69
CA PHE A 123 35.57 31.52 -12.97
C PHE A 123 37.08 31.72 -12.72
N PRO A 124 37.86 30.71 -12.26
CA PRO A 124 39.30 30.86 -12.04
C PRO A 124 40.05 31.17 -13.34
N PHE A 125 39.56 30.67 -14.47
CA PHE A 125 40.14 30.96 -15.78
C PHE A 125 39.96 32.42 -16.17
N PHE A 126 38.76 32.96 -16.03
CA PHE A 126 38.52 34.39 -16.26
C PHE A 126 39.32 35.27 -15.29
N LEU A 127 39.41 34.89 -14.01
CA LEU A 127 40.21 35.62 -13.03
C LEU A 127 41.70 35.63 -13.39
N ALA A 128 42.24 34.49 -13.85
CA ALA A 128 43.63 34.38 -14.28
C ALA A 128 43.92 35.23 -15.54
N ILE A 129 42.99 35.26 -16.50
CA ILE A 129 43.10 36.14 -17.67
C ILE A 129 43.14 37.62 -17.23
N ILE A 130 42.21 38.05 -16.39
CA ILE A 130 42.12 39.45 -15.93
C ILE A 130 43.42 39.86 -15.20
N LEU A 131 43.89 39.03 -14.26
CA LEU A 131 45.13 39.27 -13.53
C LEU A 131 46.36 39.31 -14.46
N SER A 132 46.36 38.55 -15.56
CA SER A 132 47.45 38.58 -16.54
C SER A 132 47.48 39.88 -17.37
N THR A 133 46.31 40.45 -17.67
CA THR A 133 46.19 41.66 -18.53
C THR A 133 46.65 42.96 -17.87
N GLU A 134 46.67 43.05 -16.53
CA GLU A 134 47.12 44.25 -15.82
C GLU A 134 48.66 44.37 -15.72
N SER A 135 49.40 43.30 -16.03
CA SER A 135 50.85 43.26 -15.91
C SER A 135 51.56 43.66 -17.23
N ARG A 136 52.15 44.87 -17.26
CA ARG A 136 52.71 45.52 -18.46
C ARG A 136 54.15 45.12 -18.83
N THR A 137 54.62 43.92 -18.53
CA THR A 137 56.04 43.53 -18.73
C THR A 137 56.22 42.30 -19.64
N GLY A 138 57.11 42.40 -20.63
CA GLY A 138 57.36 41.41 -21.69
C GLY A 138 57.89 40.02 -21.27
N ILE A 139 57.89 39.70 -19.98
CA ILE A 139 58.20 38.36 -19.43
C ILE A 139 56.96 37.43 -19.51
N PHE A 140 55.79 37.98 -19.85
CA PHE A 140 54.49 37.31 -19.68
C PHE A 140 54.03 36.34 -20.77
N ASN A 141 54.66 36.29 -21.96
CA ASN A 141 54.19 35.37 -23.02
C ASN A 141 54.24 33.89 -22.57
N ASN A 142 55.29 33.48 -21.86
CA ASN A 142 55.39 32.12 -21.31
C ASN A 142 54.42 31.88 -20.15
N SER A 143 54.10 32.91 -19.34
CA SER A 143 53.18 32.81 -18.21
C SER A 143 51.73 32.64 -18.66
N ILE A 144 51.31 33.41 -19.68
CA ILE A 144 49.99 33.30 -20.31
C ILE A 144 49.84 31.93 -20.99
N PHE A 145 50.85 31.49 -21.75
CA PHE A 145 50.85 30.16 -22.38
C PHE A 145 50.75 29.03 -21.35
N MET A 146 51.49 29.11 -20.23
CA MET A 146 51.40 28.12 -19.16
C MET A 146 50.03 28.10 -18.47
N THR A 147 49.39 29.26 -18.32
CA THR A 147 48.05 29.36 -17.71
C THR A 147 46.98 28.76 -18.63
N ILE A 148 47.06 29.03 -19.93
CA ILE A 148 46.18 28.43 -20.95
C ILE A 148 46.41 26.91 -21.02
N TYR A 149 47.67 26.46 -20.98
CA TYR A 149 48.02 25.05 -21.01
C TYR A 149 47.50 24.31 -19.77
N LEU A 150 47.69 24.86 -18.56
CA LEU A 150 47.16 24.31 -17.32
C LEU A 150 45.62 24.26 -17.34
N PHE A 151 44.97 25.28 -17.90
CA PHE A 151 43.52 25.27 -18.08
C PHE A 151 43.05 24.18 -19.05
N LEU A 152 43.74 23.99 -20.18
CA LEU A 152 43.42 22.92 -21.13
C LEU A 152 43.60 21.53 -20.50
N VAL A 153 44.69 21.30 -19.76
CA VAL A 153 44.91 20.05 -19.03
C VAL A 153 43.82 19.84 -17.98
N PHE A 154 43.44 20.89 -17.26
CA PHE A 154 42.34 20.84 -16.29
C PHE A 154 41.00 20.57 -16.96
N LEU A 155 40.71 21.18 -18.11
CA LEU A 155 39.47 21.01 -18.86
C LEU A 155 39.35 19.60 -19.43
N VAL A 156 40.44 19.06 -19.99
CA VAL A 156 40.52 17.66 -20.44
C VAL A 156 40.34 16.71 -19.25
N GLY A 157 41.01 16.99 -18.12
CA GLY A 157 40.85 16.22 -16.88
C GLY A 157 39.41 16.28 -16.33
N PHE A 158 38.76 17.44 -16.41
CA PHE A 158 37.38 17.63 -15.98
C PHE A 158 36.38 16.92 -16.90
N VAL A 159 36.57 17.01 -18.22
CA VAL A 159 35.76 16.27 -19.20
C VAL A 159 35.96 14.77 -19.02
N TYR A 160 37.19 14.31 -18.81
CA TYR A 160 37.50 12.91 -18.52
C TYR A 160 36.84 12.44 -17.23
N MET A 161 36.96 13.21 -16.14
CA MET A 161 36.32 12.91 -14.86
C MET A 161 34.79 12.89 -15.02
N LYS A 162 34.18 13.86 -15.72
CA LYS A 162 32.74 13.84 -16.01
C LYS A 162 32.35 12.60 -16.81
N TYR A 163 33.10 12.28 -17.86
CA TYR A 163 32.83 11.12 -18.70
C TYR A 163 32.87 9.83 -17.86
N HIS A 164 33.90 9.64 -17.03
CA HIS A 164 34.05 8.47 -16.16
C HIS A 164 32.98 8.39 -15.07
N LEU A 165 32.62 9.52 -14.44
CA LEU A 165 31.58 9.59 -13.41
C LEU A 165 30.18 9.32 -13.98
N PHE A 166 29.96 9.57 -15.27
CA PHE A 166 28.68 9.34 -15.94
C PHE A 166 28.58 7.98 -16.65
N HIS A 167 29.71 7.39 -17.10
CA HIS A 167 29.71 6.10 -17.81
C HIS A 167 29.99 4.88 -16.93
N GLU A 168 30.90 4.95 -15.94
CA GLU A 168 31.23 3.77 -15.13
C GLU A 168 30.39 3.65 -13.87
N VAL A 169 30.02 4.77 -13.25
CA VAL A 169 29.09 4.78 -12.13
C VAL A 169 27.69 4.93 -12.71
N LYS A 170 26.80 3.93 -12.55
CA LYS A 170 25.36 4.06 -12.83
C LYS A 170 24.94 5.45 -12.38
N SER A 171 24.64 6.35 -13.33
CA SER A 171 24.51 7.78 -13.08
C SER A 171 23.66 7.98 -11.81
N PRO A 172 24.06 8.84 -10.86
CA PRO A 172 23.31 9.08 -9.63
C PRO A 172 21.82 9.33 -9.92
N VAL A 173 21.53 10.00 -11.04
CA VAL A 173 20.20 10.22 -11.61
C VAL A 173 19.41 8.93 -11.84
N ILE A 174 20.02 7.93 -12.49
CA ILE A 174 19.41 6.61 -12.77
C ILE A 174 19.13 5.89 -11.45
N ARG A 175 20.06 5.92 -10.49
CA ARG A 175 19.89 5.30 -9.17
C ARG A 175 18.76 5.95 -8.36
N TYR A 176 18.65 7.28 -8.39
CA TYR A 176 17.54 8.00 -7.75
C TYR A 176 16.20 7.67 -8.40
N ARG A 177 16.16 7.51 -9.73
CA ARG A 177 14.96 7.12 -10.48
C ARG A 177 14.50 5.70 -10.13
N GLU A 178 15.39 4.71 -10.21
CA GLU A 178 15.09 3.30 -9.86
C GLU A 178 14.59 3.18 -8.40
N THR A 179 15.23 3.90 -7.48
CA THR A 179 14.83 3.93 -6.06
C THR A 179 13.44 4.57 -5.89
N ALA A 180 13.19 5.69 -6.57
CA ALA A 180 11.90 6.37 -6.53
C ALA A 180 10.77 5.52 -7.13
N GLU A 181 11.02 4.81 -8.23
CA GLU A 181 10.06 3.89 -8.87
C GLU A 181 9.74 2.71 -7.94
N THR A 182 10.75 2.12 -7.29
CA THR A 182 10.55 1.07 -6.29
C THR A 182 9.69 1.54 -5.12
N ILE A 183 9.94 2.75 -4.60
CA ILE A 183 9.16 3.34 -3.51
C ILE A 183 7.71 3.61 -3.96
N ARG A 184 7.50 4.15 -5.18
CA ARG A 184 6.16 4.35 -5.74
C ARG A 184 5.39 3.05 -5.89
N TYR A 185 6.06 2.00 -6.35
CA TYR A 185 5.47 0.67 -6.44
C TYR A 185 5.01 0.16 -5.07
N LYS A 186 5.87 0.24 -4.05
CA LYS A 186 5.50 -0.14 -2.66
C LYS A 186 4.31 0.65 -2.14
N ILE A 187 4.28 1.98 -2.35
CA ILE A 187 3.13 2.83 -1.98
C ILE A 187 1.86 2.34 -2.69
N SER A 188 1.93 2.00 -3.98
CA SER A 188 0.78 1.49 -4.72
C SER A 188 0.25 0.17 -4.16
N VAL A 189 1.15 -0.75 -3.75
CA VAL A 189 0.76 -2.03 -3.15
C VAL A 189 0.05 -1.78 -1.82
N TYR A 190 0.66 -1.02 -0.92
CA TYR A 190 0.06 -0.72 0.38
C TYR A 190 -1.27 0.03 0.25
N GLN A 191 -1.38 0.97 -0.69
CA GLN A 191 -2.63 1.69 -0.93
C GLN A 191 -3.75 0.73 -1.37
N LYS A 192 -3.43 -0.24 -2.24
CA LYS A 192 -4.40 -1.26 -2.67
C LYS A 192 -4.85 -2.13 -1.50
N GLU A 193 -3.92 -2.52 -0.63
CA GLU A 193 -4.25 -3.28 0.59
C GLU A 193 -5.12 -2.48 1.55
N VAL A 194 -4.79 -1.21 1.80
CA VAL A 194 -5.59 -0.31 2.64
C VAL A 194 -7.02 -0.19 2.09
N ASN A 195 -7.17 0.05 0.79
CA ASN A 195 -8.50 0.16 0.18
C ASN A 195 -9.30 -1.15 0.32
N LYS A 196 -8.64 -2.31 0.17
CA LYS A 196 -9.28 -3.63 0.38
C LYS A 196 -9.72 -3.81 1.83
N MET A 197 -8.87 -3.45 2.80
CA MET A 197 -9.19 -3.54 4.22
C MET A 197 -10.32 -2.59 4.62
N GLN A 198 -10.33 -1.36 4.09
CA GLN A 198 -11.42 -0.40 4.29
C GLN A 198 -12.76 -0.91 3.76
N SER A 199 -12.76 -1.54 2.58
CA SER A 199 -13.96 -2.17 2.03
C SER A 199 -14.48 -3.28 2.96
N LYS A 200 -13.58 -4.11 3.51
CA LYS A 200 -13.96 -5.18 4.45
C LYS A 200 -14.47 -4.63 5.78
N LEU A 201 -13.88 -3.54 6.28
CA LEU A 201 -14.34 -2.86 7.48
C LEU A 201 -15.75 -2.26 7.30
N GLN A 202 -16.03 -1.67 6.14
CA GLN A 202 -17.37 -1.19 5.79
C GLN A 202 -18.39 -2.34 5.75
N GLU A 203 -18.01 -3.49 5.20
CA GLU A 203 -18.85 -4.70 5.20
C GLU A 203 -19.17 -5.16 6.64
N TYR A 204 -18.17 -5.23 7.52
CA TYR A 204 -18.38 -5.56 8.93
C TYR A 204 -19.24 -4.53 9.67
N THR A 205 -19.08 -3.24 9.37
CA THR A 205 -19.94 -2.19 9.94
C THR A 205 -21.40 -2.39 9.54
N ARG A 206 -21.66 -2.71 8.26
CA ARG A 206 -23.02 -3.04 7.78
C ARG A 206 -23.57 -4.30 8.43
N LEU A 207 -22.77 -5.36 8.54
CA LEU A 207 -23.19 -6.60 9.20
C LEU A 207 -23.54 -6.36 10.68
N ARG A 208 -22.75 -5.54 11.37
CA ARG A 208 -23.02 -5.10 12.73
C ARG A 208 -24.35 -4.36 12.83
N GLU A 209 -24.56 -3.35 11.99
CA GLU A 209 -25.80 -2.56 11.95
C GLU A 209 -27.03 -3.44 11.67
N ASN A 210 -26.95 -4.35 10.71
CA ASN A 210 -28.02 -5.30 10.41
C ASN A 210 -28.35 -6.17 11.63
N THR A 211 -27.31 -6.73 12.27
CA THR A 211 -27.44 -7.58 13.47
C THR A 211 -28.09 -6.82 14.64
N TYR A 212 -27.87 -5.50 14.75
CA TYR A 212 -28.51 -4.65 15.76
C TYR A 212 -29.92 -4.18 15.36
N SER A 213 -30.19 -3.95 14.08
CA SER A 213 -31.49 -3.44 13.60
C SER A 213 -32.64 -4.40 13.90
N ASP A 214 -32.37 -5.71 13.91
CA ASP A 214 -33.32 -6.74 14.30
C ASP A 214 -33.69 -6.71 15.79
N VAL A 215 -32.88 -6.08 16.64
CA VAL A 215 -33.18 -5.88 18.07
C VAL A 215 -34.26 -4.81 18.25
N ARG A 216 -34.20 -3.72 17.47
CA ARG A 216 -35.12 -2.57 17.63
C ARG A 216 -36.56 -2.85 17.18
N LEU A 217 -36.77 -3.85 16.32
CA LEU A 217 -38.12 -4.27 15.91
C LEU A 217 -38.92 -4.94 17.05
N LYS A 218 -38.25 -5.38 18.13
CA LYS A 218 -38.90 -5.89 19.34
C LYS A 218 -39.23 -4.80 20.37
N ASP A 219 -38.39 -3.78 20.52
CA ASP A 219 -38.61 -2.72 21.52
C ASP A 219 -39.70 -1.70 21.11
N ALA A 220 -40.20 -1.80 19.87
CA ALA A 220 -41.22 -0.92 19.30
C ALA A 220 -42.64 -1.55 19.23
N LYS A 221 -42.84 -2.74 19.79
CA LYS A 221 -44.14 -3.41 19.94
C LYS A 221 -44.45 -3.65 21.40
#